data_AF-A0A0A9Y8U4-F1
#
_entry.id   AF-A0A0A9Y8U4-F1
#
_cell.length_a   1.000
_cell.length_b   1.000
_cell.length_c   1.000
_cell.angle_alpha   90.00
_cell.angle_beta   90.00
_cell.angle_gamma   90.00
#
_symmetry.space_group_name_H-M   'P 1'
#
loop_
_entity.id
_entity.type
_entity.pdbx_description
1 polymer ?
#
loop_
_entity_poly.entity_id
_entity_poly.type
_entity_poly.pdbx_seq_one_letter_code
_entity_poly.pdbx_strand_id
1 'polypeptide(L)'
;MNVGREHSYVYMKVDKNDVNKAVGVLADIVRHARFADEDVEQAKQLVATEQHLLEARPDDIVFDNLHRCCFDSTSHGLGTPLYGNEETLNRITPKHLKDFRSTCVAGKRVVLVGTGGVNTT
;
A
#
# COMPACT_ATOMS: atom_id res chain seq x y z
N MET A 1 -3.88 -3.29 5.85
CA MET A 1 -3.56 -2.19 4.93
C MET A 1 -4.32 -2.43 3.64
N ASN A 2 -4.91 -1.42 3.05
CA ASN A 2 -5.53 -1.53 1.73
C ASN A 2 -4.79 -0.60 0.76
N VAL A 3 -4.59 -1.07 -0.46
CA VAL A 3 -3.83 -0.39 -1.51
C VAL A 3 -4.72 -0.33 -2.75
N GLY A 4 -5.00 0.88 -3.21
CA GLY A 4 -5.57 1.14 -4.52
C GLY A 4 -4.51 1.65 -5.49
N ARG A 5 -4.92 2.05 -6.69
CA ARG A 5 -4.00 2.53 -7.75
C ARG A 5 -3.29 3.84 -7.39
N GLU A 6 -3.94 4.71 -6.62
CA GLU A 6 -3.45 6.07 -6.35
C GLU A 6 -3.42 6.44 -4.86
N HIS A 7 -4.02 5.61 -4.01
CA HIS A 7 -4.08 5.85 -2.58
C HIS A 7 -3.98 4.55 -1.81
N SER A 8 -3.39 4.62 -0.63
CA SER A 8 -3.30 3.51 0.31
C SER A 8 -3.77 4.00 1.66
N TYR A 9 -4.48 3.15 2.40
CA TYR A 9 -4.96 3.48 3.73
C TYR A 9 -4.74 2.34 4.72
N VAL A 10 -4.44 2.74 5.95
CA VAL A 10 -4.38 1.89 7.12
C VAL A 10 -5.27 2.54 8.16
N TYR A 11 -6.17 1.76 8.74
CA TYR A 11 -7.08 2.24 9.76
C TYR A 11 -7.14 1.23 10.91
N MET A 12 -7.55 1.72 12.08
CA MET A 12 -7.81 0.90 13.24
C MET A 12 -9.18 1.28 13.80
N LYS A 13 -9.91 0.27 14.28
CA LYS A 13 -11.12 0.46 15.08
C LYS A 13 -10.77 0.06 16.51
N VAL A 14 -10.92 0.99 17.44
CA VAL A 14 -10.54 0.82 18.85
C VAL A 14 -11.59 1.43 19.77
N ASP A 15 -11.57 1.03 21.04
CA ASP A 15 -12.34 1.69 22.08
C ASP A 15 -11.85 3.15 22.27
N LYS A 16 -12.74 4.02 22.76
CA LYS A 16 -12.42 5.44 23.04
C LYS A 16 -11.16 5.58 23.90
N ASN A 17 -10.94 4.68 24.85
CA ASN A 17 -9.81 4.77 25.77
C ASN A 17 -8.46 4.41 25.12
N ASP A 18 -8.46 3.74 23.96
CA ASP A 18 -7.25 3.28 23.27
C ASP A 18 -6.88 4.14 22.05
N VAL A 19 -7.61 5.22 21.77
CA VAL A 19 -7.36 6.12 20.63
C VAL A 19 -5.90 6.59 20.58
N ASN A 20 -5.34 7.04 21.70
CA ASN A 20 -3.95 7.52 21.76
C ASN A 20 -2.95 6.42 21.41
N LYS A 21 -3.19 5.18 21.86
CA LYS A 21 -2.33 4.04 21.53
C LYS A 21 -2.44 3.71 20.05
N ALA A 22 -3.65 3.67 19.51
CA ALA A 22 -3.88 3.38 18.09
C ALA A 22 -3.19 4.41 17.18
N VAL A 23 -3.30 5.70 17.50
CA VAL A 23 -2.57 6.77 16.79
C VAL A 23 -1.07 6.58 16.92
N GLY A 24 -0.57 6.20 18.10
CA GLY A 24 0.83 5.87 18.33
C GLY A 24 1.34 4.74 17.43
N VAL A 25 0.59 3.64 17.33
CA VAL A 25 0.95 2.50 16.46
C VAL A 25 0.88 2.90 14.98
N LEU A 26 -0.15 3.62 14.54
CA LEU A 26 -0.24 4.12 13.17
C LEU A 26 0.94 5.05 12.82
N ALA A 27 1.31 5.94 13.75
CA ALA A 27 2.45 6.82 13.58
C ALA A 27 3.78 6.05 13.52
N ASP A 28 3.91 4.95 14.25
CA ASP A 28 5.08 4.09 14.22
C ASP A 28 5.20 3.35 12.88
N ILE A 29 4.11 2.76 12.39
CA ILE A 29 4.04 2.11 11.07
C ILE A 29 4.50 3.07 9.95
N VAL A 30 4.07 4.33 10.01
CA VAL A 30 4.38 5.33 8.99
C VAL A 30 5.81 5.89 9.13
N ARG A 31 6.33 6.06 10.35
CA ARG A 31 7.59 6.77 10.62
C ARG A 31 8.80 5.86 10.87
N HIS A 32 8.59 4.65 11.35
CA HIS A 32 9.65 3.76 11.81
C HIS A 32 9.57 2.38 11.16
N ALA A 33 9.00 2.29 9.95
CA ALA A 33 8.99 1.08 9.15
C ALA A 33 10.39 0.48 9.00
N ARG A 34 10.52 -0.80 9.38
CA ARG A 34 11.72 -1.61 9.20
C ARG A 34 11.74 -2.19 7.78
N PHE A 35 12.91 -2.13 7.14
CA PHE A 35 13.14 -2.69 5.79
C PHE A 35 14.37 -3.60 5.82
N ALA A 36 14.35 -4.62 6.69
CA ALA A 36 15.38 -5.65 6.69
C ALA A 36 15.18 -6.57 5.47
N ASP A 37 16.25 -7.11 4.92
CA ASP A 37 16.17 -7.94 3.71
C ASP A 37 15.22 -9.13 3.88
N GLU A 38 15.26 -9.78 5.04
CA GLU A 38 14.38 -10.91 5.39
C GLU A 38 12.89 -10.53 5.37
N ASP A 39 12.54 -9.37 5.94
CA ASP A 39 11.16 -8.86 5.94
C ASP A 39 10.68 -8.55 4.52
N VAL A 40 11.59 -8.01 3.68
CA VAL A 40 11.28 -7.65 2.29
C VAL A 40 11.05 -8.90 1.44
N GLU A 41 11.87 -9.94 1.60
CA GLU A 41 11.67 -11.21 0.90
C GLU A 41 10.38 -11.90 1.32
N GLN A 42 10.04 -11.89 2.61
CA GLN A 42 8.74 -12.38 3.09
C GLN A 42 7.58 -11.57 2.49
N ALA A 43 7.69 -10.25 2.43
CA ALA A 43 6.67 -9.39 1.85
C ALA A 43 6.49 -9.65 0.34
N LYS A 44 7.57 -9.90 -0.42
CA LYS A 44 7.50 -10.26 -1.84
C LYS A 44 6.68 -11.53 -2.06
N GLN A 45 6.87 -12.56 -1.24
CA GLN A 45 6.10 -13.81 -1.34
C GLN A 45 4.61 -13.59 -1.08
N LEU A 46 4.27 -12.74 -0.11
CA LEU A 46 2.88 -12.36 0.16
C LEU A 46 2.27 -11.61 -1.03
N VAL A 47 2.98 -10.63 -1.59
CA VAL A 47 2.53 -9.87 -2.76
C VAL A 47 2.33 -10.78 -3.98
N ALA A 48 3.27 -11.71 -4.23
CA ALA A 48 3.13 -12.69 -5.30
C ALA A 48 1.87 -13.56 -5.10
N THR A 49 1.57 -13.96 -3.87
CA THR A 49 0.36 -14.72 -3.55
C THR A 49 -0.90 -13.91 -3.84
N GLU A 50 -0.96 -12.65 -3.40
CA GLU A 50 -2.09 -11.75 -3.67
C GLU A 50 -2.30 -11.50 -5.17
N GLN A 51 -1.22 -11.36 -5.94
CA GLN A 51 -1.29 -11.23 -7.39
C GLN A 51 -1.96 -12.47 -8.02
N HIS A 52 -1.53 -13.69 -7.65
CA HIS A 52 -2.15 -14.92 -8.16
C HIS A 52 -3.63 -15.03 -7.78
N LEU A 53 -4.00 -14.61 -6.56
CA LEU A 53 -5.39 -14.61 -6.11
C LEU A 53 -6.25 -13.60 -6.89
N LEU A 54 -5.69 -12.45 -7.25
CA LEU A 54 -6.36 -11.45 -8.10
C LEU A 54 -6.56 -11.99 -9.52
N GLU A 55 -5.55 -12.61 -10.11
CA GLU A 55 -5.62 -13.20 -11.45
C GLU A 55 -6.64 -14.35 -11.54
N ALA A 56 -6.87 -15.06 -10.43
CA ALA A 56 -7.88 -16.12 -10.34
C ALA A 56 -9.33 -15.61 -10.20
N ARG A 57 -9.55 -14.30 -10.02
CA ARG A 57 -10.88 -13.69 -9.86
C ARG A 57 -11.29 -12.97 -11.15
N PRO A 58 -12.24 -13.52 -11.94
CA PRO A 58 -12.65 -12.93 -13.21
C PRO A 58 -13.12 -11.48 -13.10
N ASP A 59 -13.85 -11.15 -12.05
CA ASP A 59 -14.37 -9.79 -11.84
C ASP A 59 -13.23 -8.77 -11.65
N ASP A 60 -12.18 -9.13 -10.89
CA ASP A 60 -11.05 -8.25 -10.62
C ASP A 60 -10.15 -8.08 -11.86
N ILE A 61 -9.84 -9.19 -12.56
CA ILE A 61 -8.93 -9.16 -13.72
C ILE A 61 -9.55 -8.44 -14.94
N VAL A 62 -10.87 -8.45 -15.09
CA VAL A 62 -11.56 -7.68 -16.14
C VAL A 62 -11.31 -6.18 -15.95
N PHE A 63 -11.39 -5.67 -14.73
CA PHE A 63 -11.13 -4.26 -14.46
C PHE A 63 -9.63 -3.91 -14.57
N ASP A 64 -8.73 -4.81 -14.20
CA ASP A 64 -7.28 -4.60 -14.41
C ASP A 64 -6.95 -4.51 -15.91
N ASN A 65 -7.49 -5.42 -16.72
CA ASN A 65 -7.36 -5.39 -18.17
C ASN A 65 -7.98 -4.15 -18.80
N LEU A 66 -9.16 -3.72 -18.35
CA LEU A 66 -9.80 -2.49 -18.83
C LEU A 66 -8.87 -1.28 -18.62
N HIS A 67 -8.30 -1.12 -17.42
CA HIS A 67 -7.35 -0.04 -17.15
C HIS A 67 -6.13 -0.13 -18.07
N ARG A 68 -5.56 -1.33 -18.24
CA ARG A 68 -4.42 -1.55 -19.11
C ARG A 68 -4.71 -1.15 -20.56
N CYS A 69 -5.89 -1.47 -21.08
CA CYS A 69 -6.29 -1.10 -22.44
C CYS A 69 -6.59 0.39 -22.58
N CYS A 70 -7.23 1.02 -21.58
CA CYS A 70 -7.55 2.45 -21.63
C CYS A 70 -6.32 3.36 -21.50
N PHE A 71 -5.26 2.89 -20.83
CA PHE A 71 -4.03 3.64 -20.56
C PHE A 71 -2.80 3.01 -21.21
N ASP A 72 -2.98 2.26 -22.30
CA ASP A 72 -1.92 1.53 -23.02
C ASP A 72 -0.83 2.45 -23.60
N SER A 73 -1.18 3.70 -23.89
CA SER A 73 -0.27 4.75 -24.36
C SER A 73 0.79 5.17 -23.34
N THR A 74 0.63 4.79 -22.07
CA THR A 74 1.57 5.13 -20.99
C THR A 74 2.20 3.89 -20.36
N SER A 75 3.52 3.90 -20.20
CA SER A 75 4.25 2.82 -19.51
C SER A 75 4.13 2.85 -17.98
N HIS A 76 3.46 3.86 -17.42
CA HIS A 76 3.35 4.13 -15.99
C HIS A 76 2.00 4.76 -15.67
N GLY A 77 1.54 4.63 -14.42
CA GLY A 77 0.29 5.24 -13.96
C GLY A 77 -0.89 4.26 -13.96
N LEU A 78 -2.08 4.73 -14.33
CA LEU A 78 -3.32 3.96 -14.11
C LEU A 78 -3.39 2.63 -14.88
N GLY A 79 -2.67 2.50 -15.98
CA GLY A 79 -2.59 1.26 -16.77
C GLY A 79 -1.65 0.18 -16.21
N THR A 80 -0.83 0.50 -15.20
CA THR A 80 0.07 -0.51 -14.61
C THR A 80 -0.71 -1.46 -13.69
N PRO A 81 -0.43 -2.77 -13.70
CA PRO A 81 -1.07 -3.72 -12.79
C PRO A 81 -0.89 -3.32 -11.32
N LEU A 82 -1.91 -3.55 -10.49
CA LEU A 82 -1.92 -3.12 -9.08
C LEU A 82 -0.71 -3.67 -8.28
N TYR A 83 -0.37 -4.95 -8.48
CA TYR A 83 0.75 -5.61 -7.81
C TYR A 83 2.04 -5.65 -8.66
N GLY A 84 2.01 -5.08 -9.86
CA GLY A 84 3.11 -5.18 -10.83
C GLY A 84 3.18 -6.57 -11.49
N ASN A 85 4.39 -6.98 -11.85
CA ASN A 85 4.67 -8.31 -12.38
C ASN A 85 5.83 -8.95 -11.62
N GLU A 86 6.02 -10.26 -11.81
CA GLU A 86 7.02 -11.05 -11.09
C GLU A 86 8.45 -10.52 -11.29
N GLU A 87 8.80 -10.10 -12.52
CA GLU A 87 10.12 -9.52 -12.81
C GLU A 87 10.37 -8.25 -11.98
N THR A 88 9.40 -7.34 -11.94
CA THR A 88 9.51 -6.08 -11.19
C THR A 88 9.54 -6.34 -9.69
N LEU A 89 8.71 -7.26 -9.20
CA LEU A 89 8.66 -7.66 -7.79
C LEU A 89 10.02 -8.19 -7.31
N ASN A 90 10.66 -9.05 -8.11
CA ASN A 90 11.97 -9.61 -7.79
C ASN A 90 13.09 -8.56 -7.75
N ARG A 91 12.96 -7.47 -8.53
CA ARG A 91 13.92 -6.34 -8.57
C ARG A 91 13.74 -5.34 -7.42
N ILE A 92 12.69 -5.45 -6.61
CA ILE A 92 12.49 -4.55 -5.45
C ILE A 92 13.58 -4.79 -4.41
N THR A 93 14.17 -3.70 -3.91
CA THR A 93 15.21 -3.71 -2.87
C THR A 93 14.75 -2.85 -1.69
N PRO A 94 15.32 -3.03 -0.48
CA PRO A 94 15.04 -2.14 0.64
C PRO A 94 15.28 -0.66 0.33
N LYS A 95 16.25 -0.36 -0.55
CA LYS A 95 16.51 1.01 -1.01
C LYS A 95 15.30 1.58 -1.78
N HIS A 96 14.77 0.83 -2.73
CA HIS A 96 13.57 1.24 -3.48
C HIS A 96 12.39 1.54 -2.55
N LEU A 97 12.19 0.73 -1.50
CA LEU A 97 11.11 0.94 -0.53
C LEU A 97 11.33 2.19 0.34
N LYS A 98 12.58 2.44 0.76
CA LYS A 98 12.94 3.67 1.49
C LYS A 98 12.72 4.92 0.64
N ASP A 99 13.14 4.86 -0.62
CA ASP A 99 12.97 5.97 -1.58
C ASP A 99 11.48 6.24 -1.85
N PHE A 100 10.68 5.19 -2.08
CA PHE A 100 9.24 5.30 -2.23
C PHE A 100 8.58 5.91 -0.98
N ARG A 101 8.94 5.45 0.22
CA ARG A 101 8.40 5.99 1.47
C ARG A 101 8.72 7.48 1.62
N SER A 102 9.94 7.90 1.28
CA SER A 102 10.38 9.30 1.40
C SER A 102 9.59 10.26 0.50
N THR A 103 9.07 9.76 -0.62
CA THR A 103 8.39 10.57 -1.64
C THR A 103 6.87 10.47 -1.55
N CYS A 104 6.32 9.28 -1.29
CA CYS A 104 4.89 9.02 -1.30
C CYS A 104 4.25 9.12 0.10
N VAL A 105 5.00 8.85 1.18
CA VAL A 105 4.51 8.90 2.57
C VAL A 105 5.08 10.11 3.30
N ALA A 106 5.12 11.25 2.60
CA ALA A 106 5.58 12.53 3.13
C ALA A 106 4.42 13.29 3.79
N GLY A 107 4.70 14.17 4.76
CA GLY A 107 3.67 14.87 5.54
C GLY A 107 2.64 15.66 4.70
N LYS A 108 3.03 16.18 3.53
CA LYS A 108 2.13 16.88 2.59
C LYS A 108 1.21 15.95 1.79
N ARG A 109 1.42 14.63 1.86
CA ARG A 109 0.72 13.59 1.09
C ARG A 109 -0.04 12.59 1.98
N VAL A 110 -0.09 12.85 3.29
CA VAL A 110 -0.75 11.99 4.27
C VAL A 110 -1.89 12.78 4.92
N VAL A 111 -3.06 12.15 5.00
CA VAL A 111 -4.23 12.68 5.71
C VAL A 111 -4.55 11.72 6.86
N LEU A 112 -4.67 12.25 8.07
CA LEU A 112 -5.17 11.52 9.23
C LEU A 112 -6.66 11.81 9.40
N VAL A 113 -7.45 10.74 9.49
CA VAL A 113 -8.91 10.84 9.66
C VAL A 113 -9.30 10.15 10.96
N GLY A 114 -9.94 10.89 11.87
CA GLY A 114 -10.54 10.37 13.10
C GLY A 114 -12.06 10.48 13.03
N THR A 115 -12.76 9.42 13.42
CA THR A 115 -14.23 9.39 13.51
C THR A 115 -14.67 8.73 14.81
N GLY A 116 -15.75 9.22 15.42
CA GLY A 116 -16.28 8.71 16.70
C GLY A 116 -15.79 9.50 17.92
N GLY A 117 -15.48 8.81 19.03
CA GLY A 117 -15.11 9.41 20.33
C GLY A 117 -13.71 10.02 20.40
N VAL A 118 -13.30 10.76 19.36
CA VAL A 118 -11.98 11.39 19.24
C VAL A 118 -12.05 12.89 19.56
N ASN A 119 -11.03 13.43 20.21
CA ASN A 119 -10.91 14.87 20.45
C ASN A 119 -9.99 15.50 19.39
N THR A 120 -10.40 16.64 18.84
CA THR A 120 -9.67 17.38 17.79
C THR A 120 -8.85 18.56 18.32
N THR A 121 -8.84 18.75 19.64
CA THR A 121 -8.13 19.81 20.38
C THR A 121 -7.00 19.20 21.17
#